data_AF-A0A7X7SD12-F1
#
_entry.id   AF-A0A7X7SD12-F1
#
_cell.length_a   1.000
_cell.length_b   1.000
_cell.length_c   1.000
_cell.angle_alpha   90.00
_cell.angle_beta   90.00
_cell.angle_gamma   90.00
#
_symmetry.space_group_name_H-M   'P 1'
#
loop_
_entity.id
_entity.type
_entity.pdbx_description
1 polymer ?
#
loop_
_entity_poly.entity_id
_entity_poly.type
_entity_poly.pdbx_seq_one_letter_code
_entity_poly.pdbx_strand_id
1 'polypeptide(L)' 'MILNPDIRFLAIEGVIGVGKTSLAKVLAERLNATLLEEMFEENPFLEKFYQQPEEYAFQTQLFFLLSRHRQLLDSFI' A
#
# COMPACT_ATOMS: atom_id res chain seq x y z
N MET A 1 18.52 16.09 -3.41
CA MET A 1 18.09 15.06 -4.38
C MET A 1 16.94 15.68 -5.16
N ILE A 2 17.17 16.08 -6.41
CA ILE A 2 16.13 16.71 -7.22
C ILE A 2 15.36 15.57 -7.89
N LEU A 3 14.13 15.32 -7.45
CA LEU A 3 13.24 14.40 -8.14
C LEU A 3 12.83 15.03 -9.47
N ASN A 4 12.71 14.21 -10.51
CA ASN A 4 12.17 14.65 -11.79
C ASN A 4 10.73 15.16 -11.56
N PRO A 5 10.38 16.39 -11.98
CA PRO A 5 9.05 16.96 -11.80
C PRO A 5 7.92 16.14 -12.44
N ASP A 6 8.23 15.21 -13.35
CA ASP A 6 7.26 14.31 -13.98
C ASP A 6 6.90 13.09 -13.10
N ILE A 7 7.66 12.81 -12.03
CA ILE A 7 7.40 11.68 -11.15
C ILE A 7 6.24 12.03 -10.20
N ARG A 8 5.06 11.48 -10.50
CA ARG A 8 3.85 11.66 -9.67
C ARG A 8 3.68 10.61 -8.58
N PHE A 9 4.32 9.44 -8.71
CA PHE A 9 4.16 8.32 -7.77
C PHE A 9 5.50 7.67 -7.44
N LEU A 10 5.67 7.30 -6.18
CA LEU A 10 6.79 6.50 -5.68
C LEU A 10 6.24 5.30 -4.91
N ALA A 11 6.43 4.10 -5.44
CA ALA A 11 6.08 2.86 -4.76
C ALA A 11 7.28 2.35 -3.95
N ILE A 12 7.02 1.86 -2.74
CA ILE A 12 8.04 1.28 -1.84
C ILE A 12 7.70 -0.18 -1.60
N GLU A 13 8.53 -1.07 -2.14
CA GLU A 13 8.32 -2.52 -2.13
C GLU A 13 9.28 -3.25 -1.18
N GLY A 14 8.89 -4.43 -0.72
CA GLY A 14 9.72 -5.28 0.15
C GLY A 14 8.94 -6.19 1.08
N VAL A 15 9.64 -7.10 1.76
CA VAL A 15 9.02 -8.11 2.64
C VAL A 15 8.35 -7.50 3.87
N ILE A 16 7.44 -8.23 4.51
CA ILE A 16 6.77 -7.82 5.75
C ILE A 16 7.82 -7.63 6.85
N GLY A 17 7.69 -6.56 7.65
CA GLY A 17 8.60 -6.26 8.76
C GLY A 17 9.92 -5.56 8.39
N VAL A 18 10.24 -5.35 7.11
CA VAL A 18 11.52 -4.72 6.69
C VAL A 18 11.61 -3.20 6.93
N GLY A 19 10.52 -2.56 7.38
CA GLY A 19 10.49 -1.12 7.67
C GLY A 19 10.02 -0.21 6.53
N LYS A 20 9.28 -0.74 5.55
CA LYS A 20 8.72 0.03 4.42
C LYS A 20 7.92 1.25 4.88
N THR A 21 7.01 1.06 5.84
CA THR A 21 6.15 2.12 6.37
C THR A 21 6.97 3.24 7.01
N SER A 22 8.00 2.89 7.77
CA SER A 22 8.90 3.87 8.38
C SER A 22 9.67 4.66 7.32
N LEU A 23 10.18 3.98 6.29
CA LEU A 23 10.85 4.64 5.16
C LEU A 23 9.89 5.57 4.38
N ALA A 24 8.67 5.10 4.11
CA ALA A 24 7.64 5.86 3.41
C ALA A 24 7.30 7.17 4.12
N LYS A 25 7.14 7.14 5.45
CA LYS A 25 6.88 8.32 6.29
C LYS A 25 8.01 9.35 6.18
N VAL A 26 9.26 8.90 6.36
CA VAL A 26 10.42 9.79 6.25
C VAL A 26 10.54 10.41 4.86
N LEU A 27 10.26 9.63 3.81
CA LEU A 27 10.30 10.14 2.43
C LEU A 27 9.17 11.11 2.14
N ALA A 28 7.94 10.83 2.60
CA ALA A 28 6.79 11.71 2.44
C ALA A 28 7.05 13.09 3.06
N GLU A 29 7.58 13.13 4.29
CA GLU A 29 7.97 14.38 4.96
C GLU A 29 9.04 15.15 4.18
N ARG A 30 10.11 14.46 3.75
CA ARG A 30 11.24 15.10 3.05
C ARG A 30 10.89 15.61 1.66
N LEU A 31 9.94 14.96 1.01
CA LEU A 31 9.52 15.27 -0.36
C LEU A 31 8.26 16.13 -0.41
N ASN A 32 7.66 16.43 0.75
CA ASN A 32 6.34 17.04 0.86
C ASN A 32 5.29 16.31 -0.03
N ALA A 33 5.33 14.98 0.03
CA ALA A 33 4.47 14.10 -0.76
C ALA A 33 3.34 13.53 0.09
N THR A 34 2.21 13.23 -0.55
CA THR A 34 1.10 12.51 0.09
C THR A 34 1.48 11.06 0.34
N LEU A 35 1.33 10.60 1.58
CA LEU A 35 1.59 9.20 1.96
C LEU A 35 0.33 8.35 1.70
N LEU A 36 0.49 7.27 0.93
CA LEU A 36 -0.58 6.29 0.65
C LEU A 36 -0.22 4.92 1.26
N GLU A 37 -0.62 4.70 2.51
CA GLU A 37 -0.37 3.45 3.24
C GLU A 37 -1.32 2.32 2.79
N GLU A 38 -0.86 1.07 2.92
CA GLU A 38 -1.71 -0.10 2.68
C GLU A 38 -2.70 -0.31 3.84
N MET A 39 -4.00 -0.37 3.55
CA MET A 39 -5.06 -0.55 4.54
C MET A 39 -5.36 -2.04 4.76
N PHE A 40 -4.39 -2.78 5.30
CA PHE A 40 -4.53 -4.23 5.49
C PHE A 40 -5.53 -4.61 6.59
N GLU A 41 -5.71 -3.77 7.60
CA GLU A 41 -6.66 -4.01 8.71
C GLU A 41 -8.13 -4.01 8.26
N GLU A 42 -8.43 -3.37 7.13
CA GLU A 42 -9.78 -3.34 6.58
C GLU A 42 -10.15 -4.61 5.80
N ASN A 43 -9.19 -5.49 5.53
CA ASN A 43 -9.41 -6.68 4.70
C ASN A 43 -10.12 -7.78 5.52
N PRO A 44 -11.41 -8.06 5.27
CA PRO A 44 -12.18 -9.01 6.08
C PRO A 44 -11.77 -10.47 5.87
N PHE A 45 -10.89 -10.74 4.89
CA PHE A 45 -10.41 -12.07 4.55
C PHE A 45 -9.01 -12.35 5.10
N LEU A 46 -8.27 -11.33 5.55
CA LEU A 46 -6.86 -11.46 5.91
C LEU A 46 -6.64 -12.42 7.09
N GLU A 47 -7.46 -12.33 8.14
CA GLU A 47 -7.38 -13.26 9.28
C GLU A 47 -7.66 -14.71 8.84
N LYS A 48 -8.67 -14.90 7.98
CA LYS A 48 -9.04 -16.23 7.45
C LYS A 48 -7.98 -16.79 6.53
N PHE A 49 -7.30 -15.93 5.76
CA PHE A 49 -6.17 -16.33 4.93
C PHE A 49 -5.01 -16.89 5.76
N TYR A 50 -4.71 -16.31 6.93
CA TYR A 50 -3.69 -16.88 7.82
C TYR A 50 -4.06 -18.27 8.37
N GLN A 51 -5.35 -18.62 8.39
CA GLN A 51 -5.83 -19.94 8.84
C GLN A 51 -5.94 -20.95 7.70
N GLN A 52 -6.47 -20.52 6.54
CA GLN A 52 -6.76 -21.38 5.37
C GLN A 52 -6.38 -20.66 4.06
N PRO A 53 -5.08 -20.59 3.70
CA PRO A 53 -4.63 -19.82 2.54
C PRO A 53 -5.29 -20.24 1.23
N GLU A 54 -5.48 -21.54 0.99
CA GLU A 54 -6.04 -22.05 -0.27
C GLU A 54 -7.48 -21.58 -0.53
N GLU A 55 -8.26 -21.37 0.53
CA GLU A 55 -9.68 -20.97 0.43
C GLU A 55 -9.87 -19.45 0.32
N TYR A 56 -8.97 -18.67 0.92
CA TYR A 56 -9.13 -17.22 1.09
C TYR A 56 -8.09 -16.37 0.35
N ALA A 57 -7.08 -16.97 -0.28
CA ALA A 57 -6.04 -16.22 -1.01
C ALA A 57 -6.63 -15.30 -2.08
N PHE A 58 -7.56 -15.81 -2.89
CA PHE A 58 -8.13 -15.04 -4.00
C PHE A 58 -8.87 -13.79 -3.51
N GLN A 59 -9.77 -13.94 -2.53
CA GLN A 59 -10.57 -12.86 -1.95
C GLN A 59 -9.68 -11.84 -1.26
N THR A 60 -8.67 -12.32 -0.52
CA THR A 60 -7.69 -11.48 0.16
C THR A 60 -6.92 -10.61 -0.84
N GLN A 61 -6.39 -11.21 -1.91
CA GLN A 61 -5.63 -10.50 -2.94
C GLN A 61 -6.52 -9.56 -3.76
N LEU A 62 -7.75 -9.96 -4.09
CA LEU A 62 -8.70 -9.11 -4.79
C LEU A 62 -9.08 -7.87 -3.96
N PHE A 63 -9.27 -8.03 -2.64
CA PHE A 63 -9.51 -6.91 -1.75
C PHE A 63 -8.34 -5.92 -1.75
N PHE A 64 -7.10 -6.42 -1.61
CA PHE A 64 -5.90 -5.56 -1.67
C PHE A 64 -5.83 -4.76 -2.99
N LEU A 65 -6.10 -5.42 -4.12
CA LEU A 65 -6.11 -4.79 -5.43
C LEU A 65 -7.16 -3.66 -5.52
N LEU A 66 -8.40 -3.94 -5.12
CA LEU A 66 -9.51 -2.99 -5.21
C LEU A 66 -9.32 -1.82 -4.23
N SER A 67 -8.83 -2.09 -3.02
CA SER A 67 -8.50 -1.06 -2.03
C SER A 67 -7.44 -0.10 -2.57
N ARG A 68 -6.35 -0.63 -3.15
CA ARG A 68 -5.30 0.20 -3.75
C ARG A 68 -5.81 1.02 -4.94
N HIS A 69 -6.63 0.43 -5.80
CA HIS A 69 -7.22 1.13 -6.93
C HIS A 69 -8.09 2.32 -6.47
N ARG A 70 -8.91 2.11 -5.43
CA ARG A 70 -9.73 3.18 -4.84
C ARG A 70 -8.89 4.31 -4.24
N GLN A 71 -7.86 3.98 -3.46
CA GLN A 71 -6.94 4.97 -2.91
C GLN A 71 -6.27 5.82 -4.00
N LEU A 72 -5.88 5.20 -5.11
CA LEU A 72 -5.30 5.93 -6.25
C LEU A 72 -6.31 6.89 -6.88
N LEU A 73 -7.55 6.44 -7.12
CA LEU A 73 -8.61 7.32 -7.64
C LEU A 73 -8.87 8.51 -6.72
N ASP A 74 -8.94 8.28 -5.41
CA ASP A 74 -9.16 9.33 -4.41
C ASP A 74 -7.97 10.32 -4.35
N SER A 75 -6.75 9.89 -4.71
CA SER A 75 -5.56 10.75 -4.75
C SER A 75 -5.47 11.69 -5.95
N PHE A 76 -6.30 11.48 -6.98
CA PHE A 76 -6.37 12.35 -8.16
C PHE A 76 -7.41 13.48 -8.04
N ILE A 77 -8.19 13.51 -6.95
CA ILE A 77 -9.21 14.51 -6.64
C ILE A 77 -8.63 15.53 -5.66
#